data_AF-A0A8J7ZTQ3-F1
#
_entry.id   AF-A0A8J7ZTQ3-F1
#
_cell.length_a   1.000
_cell.length_b   1.000
_cell.length_c   1.000
_cell.angle_alpha   90.00
_cell.angle_beta   90.00
_cell.angle_gamma   90.00
#
_symmetry.space_group_name_H-M   'P 1'
#
loop_
_entity.id
_entity.type
_entity.pdbx_description
1 polymer ?
#
loop_
_entity_poly.entity_id
_entity_poly.type
_entity_poly.pdbx_seq_one_letter_code
_entity_poly.pdbx_strand_id
1 'polypeptide(L)'
;MNSRSPSHDSPVAASERDISPVAFTVLWCLDRGETTSDELVKRTTLSYDAVMDALETLRDAGHAEVITEEEPIDVPLEVGTMTRTVAEAWVREPGENYLAAMETTALPETWLDEHLVGNREAYLQRHGDE
;
A
#
# COMPACT_ATOMS: atom_id res chain seq x y z
N MET A 1 -37.48 -37.20 0.70
CA MET A 1 -36.47 -37.14 -0.37
C MET A 1 -35.72 -35.84 -0.18
N ASN A 2 -34.52 -35.91 0.42
CA ASN A 2 -33.69 -34.74 0.73
C ASN A 2 -32.69 -34.55 -0.41
N SER A 3 -32.95 -33.59 -1.30
CA SER A 3 -31.98 -33.21 -2.32
C SER A 3 -31.06 -32.13 -1.75
N ARG A 4 -29.89 -32.57 -1.31
CA ARG A 4 -28.72 -31.73 -1.01
C ARG A 4 -28.30 -31.01 -2.30
N SER A 5 -28.31 -29.67 -2.30
CA SER A 5 -27.26 -28.92 -3.01
C SER A 5 -25.96 -29.10 -2.19
N PRO A 6 -24.81 -29.27 -2.85
CA PRO A 6 -23.84 -28.19 -2.69
C PRO A 6 -22.89 -28.01 -3.89
N SER A 7 -22.15 -26.89 -3.82
CA SER A 7 -20.80 -26.73 -4.36
C SER A 7 -20.67 -26.28 -5.82
N HIS A 8 -20.60 -24.96 -5.98
CA HIS A 8 -19.52 -24.36 -6.75
C HIS A 8 -18.95 -23.16 -5.97
N ASP A 9 -18.55 -23.43 -4.73
CA ASP A 9 -17.53 -22.63 -4.06
C ASP A 9 -16.22 -23.12 -4.69
N SER A 10 -15.74 -22.43 -5.72
CA SER A 10 -14.38 -22.64 -6.20
C SER A 10 -13.48 -21.87 -5.24
N PRO A 11 -12.64 -22.55 -4.43
CA PRO A 11 -11.56 -21.85 -3.78
C PRO A 11 -10.60 -21.45 -4.89
N VAL A 12 -10.64 -20.19 -5.30
CA VAL A 12 -9.49 -19.59 -6.00
C VAL A 12 -8.33 -19.83 -5.05
N ALA A 13 -7.40 -20.69 -5.47
CA ALA A 13 -6.16 -20.90 -4.74
C ALA A 13 -5.54 -19.52 -4.57
N ALA A 14 -5.50 -19.03 -3.32
CA ALA A 14 -4.75 -17.86 -2.96
C ALA A 14 -3.30 -18.15 -3.36
N SER A 15 -2.96 -17.72 -4.56
CA SER A 15 -1.59 -17.81 -5.04
C SER A 15 -0.80 -16.88 -4.13
N GLU A 16 0.43 -17.26 -3.82
CA GLU A 16 1.40 -16.51 -2.99
C GLU A 16 1.81 -15.16 -3.66
N ARG A 17 0.90 -14.51 -4.40
CA ARG A 17 1.12 -13.45 -5.37
C ARG A 17 0.09 -12.31 -5.30
N ASP A 18 -0.99 -12.45 -4.54
CA ASP A 18 -1.98 -11.37 -4.42
C ASP A 18 -1.71 -10.58 -3.13
N ILE A 19 -1.07 -9.42 -3.27
CA ILE A 19 -0.98 -8.45 -2.17
C ILE A 19 -2.36 -7.80 -1.95
N SER A 20 -2.64 -7.34 -0.72
CA SER A 20 -3.92 -6.72 -0.40
C SER A 20 -4.14 -5.41 -1.19
N PRO A 21 -5.39 -4.94 -1.36
CA PRO A 21 -5.68 -3.63 -1.96
C PRO A 21 -4.90 -2.47 -1.31
N VAL A 22 -4.70 -2.55 0.00
CA VAL A 22 -3.90 -1.61 0.79
C VAL A 22 -2.43 -1.66 0.37
N ALA A 23 -1.83 -2.85 0.40
CA ALA A 23 -0.43 -3.04 -0.01
C ALA A 23 -0.19 -2.68 -1.47
N PHE A 24 -1.15 -2.98 -2.36
CA PHE A 24 -1.11 -2.55 -3.75
C PHE A 24 -1.09 -1.02 -3.86
N THR A 25 -1.99 -0.33 -3.16
CA THR A 25 -2.07 1.13 -3.20
C THR A 25 -0.78 1.77 -2.69
N VAL A 26 -0.21 1.25 -1.60
CA VAL A 26 1.09 1.70 -1.09
C VAL A 26 2.19 1.48 -2.12
N LEU A 27 2.30 0.28 -2.69
CA LEU A 27 3.28 -0.04 -3.73
C LEU A 27 3.17 0.89 -4.95
N TRP A 28 1.93 1.19 -5.37
CA TRP A 28 1.64 2.08 -6.48
C TRP A 28 2.07 3.53 -6.20
N CYS A 29 1.92 4.00 -4.97
CA CYS A 29 2.40 5.31 -4.52
C CYS A 29 3.94 5.36 -4.48
N LEU A 30 4.59 4.30 -3.98
CA LEU A 30 6.05 4.18 -3.96
C LEU A 30 6.64 4.30 -5.38
N ASP A 31 6.04 3.62 -6.35
CA ASP A 31 6.41 3.65 -7.78
C ASP A 31 6.30 5.06 -8.40
N ARG A 32 5.54 5.96 -7.75
CA ARG A 32 5.35 7.36 -8.16
C ARG A 32 6.14 8.36 -7.32
N GLY A 33 7.04 7.87 -6.48
CA GLY A 33 8.01 8.70 -5.75
C GLY A 33 7.56 9.18 -4.38
N GLU A 34 6.44 8.70 -3.84
CA GLU A 34 6.12 8.90 -2.42
C GLU A 34 6.97 7.89 -1.62
N THR A 35 8.00 8.35 -0.91
CA THR A 35 9.03 7.45 -0.36
C THR A 35 8.93 7.28 1.15
N THR A 36 8.26 8.19 1.85
CA THR A 36 8.16 8.17 3.32
C THR A 36 6.77 7.71 3.79
N SER A 37 6.69 7.11 4.99
CA SER A 37 5.40 6.74 5.61
C SER A 37 4.47 7.94 5.80
N ASP A 38 5.03 9.11 6.12
CA ASP A 38 4.27 10.38 6.23
C ASP A 38 3.68 10.82 4.88
N GLU A 39 4.43 10.71 3.79
CA GLU A 39 3.92 11.00 2.43
C GLU A 39 2.80 10.02 2.04
N LEU A 40 3.03 8.73 2.25
CA LEU A 40 2.05 7.68 1.95
C LEU A 40 0.73 7.90 2.70
N VAL A 41 0.78 8.25 3.98
CA VAL A 41 -0.42 8.59 4.77
C VAL A 41 -1.11 9.85 4.24
N LYS A 42 -0.37 10.86 3.76
CA LYS A 42 -0.98 12.06 3.16
C LYS A 42 -1.64 11.78 1.81
N ARG A 43 -1.14 10.78 1.07
CA ARG A 43 -1.67 10.42 -0.25
C ARG A 43 -2.79 9.40 -0.22
N THR A 44 -2.97 8.73 0.90
CA THR A 44 -3.96 7.65 1.04
C THR A 44 -5.00 7.94 2.11
N THR A 45 -6.13 7.25 2.06
CA THR A 45 -7.15 7.30 3.12
C THR A 45 -6.80 6.37 4.29
N LEU A 46 -5.62 5.74 4.25
CA LEU A 46 -5.17 4.72 5.19
C LEU A 46 -4.67 5.36 6.50
N SER A 47 -4.82 4.61 7.60
CA SER A 47 -4.18 4.98 8.86
C SER A 47 -2.67 4.77 8.79
N TYR A 48 -1.93 5.41 9.71
CA TYR A 48 -0.50 5.19 9.86
C TYR A 48 -0.16 3.70 10.03
N ASP A 49 -0.87 3.01 10.91
CA ASP A 49 -0.66 1.57 11.17
C ASP A 49 -0.89 0.74 9.90
N ALA A 50 -1.94 1.04 9.11
CA ALA A 50 -2.22 0.31 7.88
C ALA A 50 -1.13 0.52 6.81
N VAL A 51 -0.54 1.72 6.75
CA VAL A 51 0.62 1.98 5.89
C VAL A 51 1.84 1.19 6.36
N MET A 52 2.11 1.16 7.67
CA MET A 52 3.24 0.39 8.22
C MET A 52 3.08 -1.11 7.99
N ASP A 53 1.90 -1.68 8.23
CA ASP A 53 1.59 -3.09 7.97
C ASP A 53 1.74 -3.44 6.48
N ALA A 54 1.32 -2.53 5.60
CA ALA A 54 1.48 -2.67 4.15
C ALA A 54 2.96 -2.65 3.74
N LEU A 55 3.76 -1.73 4.28
CA LEU A 55 5.20 -1.66 4.02
C LEU A 55 5.91 -2.92 4.49
N GLU A 56 5.58 -3.45 5.67
CA GLU A 56 6.09 -4.72 6.15
C GLU A 56 5.73 -5.87 5.21
N THR A 57 4.46 -5.95 4.78
CA THR A 57 4.02 -6.97 3.81
C THR A 57 4.78 -6.88 2.50
N LEU A 58 5.00 -5.68 1.96
CA LEU A 58 5.74 -5.46 0.72
C LEU A 58 7.22 -5.80 0.84
N ARG A 59 7.83 -5.50 1.99
CA ARG A 59 9.21 -5.88 2.31
C ARG A 59 9.36 -7.39 2.36
N ASP A 60 8.46 -8.06 3.08
CA ASP A 60 8.50 -9.50 3.30
C ASP A 60 8.22 -10.27 1.99
N ALA A 61 7.38 -9.71 1.11
CA ALA A 61 7.15 -10.20 -0.24
C ALA A 61 8.30 -9.87 -1.23
N GLY A 62 9.25 -9.02 -0.84
CA GLY A 62 10.36 -8.57 -1.69
C GLY A 62 9.98 -7.57 -2.78
N HIS A 63 8.78 -6.99 -2.73
CA HIS A 63 8.30 -5.97 -3.67
C HIS A 63 8.89 -4.59 -3.38
N ALA A 64 9.24 -4.31 -2.13
CA ALA A 64 9.86 -3.06 -1.72
C ALA A 64 11.05 -3.31 -0.79
N GLU A 65 12.00 -2.38 -0.80
CA GLU A 65 12.97 -2.21 0.27
C GLU A 65 12.39 -1.18 1.26
N VAL A 66 12.44 -1.50 2.55
CA VAL A 66 11.88 -0.65 3.61
C VAL A 66 12.89 -0.51 4.74
N ILE A 67 13.20 0.73 5.10
CA ILE A 67 14.06 1.11 6.21
C ILE A 67 13.18 1.83 7.24
N THR A 68 13.30 1.45 8.51
CA THR A 68 12.54 2.08 9.60
C THR A 68 13.49 2.71 10.62
N GLU A 69 13.16 3.91 11.08
CA GLU A 69 13.89 4.61 12.13
C GLU A 69 12.95 5.19 13.19
N GLU A 70 13.47 5.46 14.39
CA GLU A 70 12.71 6.12 15.46
C GLU A 70 13.13 7.60 15.55
N GLU A 71 12.18 8.50 15.34
CA GLU A 71 12.38 9.95 15.41
C GLU A 71 11.69 10.54 16.66
N PRO A 72 12.29 11.54 17.33
CA PRO A 72 11.61 12.26 18.39
C PRO A 72 10.47 13.12 17.85
N ILE A 73 9.35 13.16 18.58
CA ILE A 73 8.22 14.05 18.33
C ILE A 73 8.33 15.25 19.27
N ASP A 74 8.26 16.45 18.69
CA ASP A 74 8.13 17.68 19.47
C ASP A 74 6.74 17.71 20.13
N VAL A 75 6.69 17.30 21.40
CA VAL A 75 5.52 17.43 22.27
C VAL A 75 5.79 18.48 23.36
N PRO A 76 4.76 19.17 23.88
CA PRO A 76 4.92 20.14 24.95
C PRO A 76 5.71 19.55 26.13
N LEU A 77 6.62 20.34 26.69
CA LEU A 77 7.61 19.96 27.73
C LEU A 77 7.04 19.20 28.94
N GLU A 78 5.74 19.31 29.21
CA GLU A 78 5.06 18.64 30.31
C GLU A 78 4.85 17.12 30.08
N VAL A 79 5.05 16.62 28.85
CA VAL A 79 4.75 15.23 28.46
C VAL A 79 6.02 14.35 28.31
N GLY A 80 7.22 14.92 28.35
CA GLY A 80 8.49 14.21 28.13
C GLY A 80 8.86 14.05 26.65
N THR A 81 9.88 13.24 26.33
CA THR A 81 10.25 12.93 24.94
C THR A 81 9.42 11.75 24.44
N MET A 82 8.60 11.98 23.41
CA MET A 82 7.93 10.91 22.66
C MET A 82 8.72 10.60 21.40
N THR A 83 8.73 9.34 20.97
CA THR A 83 9.30 8.92 19.68
C THR A 83 8.19 8.35 18.79
N ARG A 84 8.34 8.51 17.48
CA ARG A 84 7.56 7.82 16.45
C ARG A 84 8.50 6.99 15.60
N THR A 85 8.03 5.84 15.14
CA THR A 85 8.68 5.14 14.03
C THR A 85 8.33 5.87 12.74
N VAL A 86 9.29 6.07 11.85
CA VAL A 86 9.11 6.51 10.45
C VAL A 86 9.69 5.44 9.54
N ALA A 87 9.11 5.28 8.34
CA ALA A 87 9.64 4.38 7.33
C ALA A 87 9.97 5.12 6.04
N GLU A 88 11.09 4.78 5.44
CA GLU A 88 11.43 5.11 4.05
C GLU A 88 11.42 3.84 3.21
N ALA A 89 10.90 3.91 1.99
CA ALA A 89 10.72 2.75 1.14
C ALA A 89 10.90 3.04 -0.35
N TRP A 90 11.42 2.05 -1.07
CA TRP A 90 11.63 2.09 -2.52
C TRP A 90 11.16 0.79 -3.15
N VAL A 91 10.51 0.91 -4.32
CA VAL A 91 10.09 -0.27 -5.09
C VAL A 91 11.31 -1.04 -5.58
N ARG A 92 11.22 -2.37 -5.56
CA ARG A 92 12.20 -3.27 -6.16
C ARG A 92 11.66 -3.85 -7.46
N GLU A 93 12.54 -4.41 -8.28
CA GLU A 93 12.17 -5.05 -9.55
C GLU A 93 10.97 -6.03 -9.44
N PRO A 94 10.82 -6.88 -8.40
CA PRO A 94 9.62 -7.71 -8.26
C PRO A 94 8.32 -6.90 -8.08
N GLY A 95 8.39 -5.73 -7.42
CA GLY A 95 7.26 -4.82 -7.25
C GLY A 95 6.87 -4.12 -8.54
N GLU A 96 7.86 -3.62 -9.30
CA GLU A 96 7.63 -3.01 -10.63
C GLU A 96 6.96 -4.01 -11.58
N ASN A 97 7.49 -5.24 -11.64
CA ASN A 97 6.92 -6.32 -12.44
C ASN A 97 5.48 -6.66 -12.02
N TYR A 98 5.18 -6.61 -10.72
CA TYR A 98 3.84 -6.84 -10.21
C TYR A 98 2.88 -5.73 -10.65
N LEU A 99 3.27 -4.45 -10.53
CA LEU A 99 2.47 -3.32 -10.98
C LEU A 99 2.18 -3.42 -12.49
N ALA A 100 3.20 -3.68 -13.32
CA ALA A 100 3.04 -3.84 -14.76
C ALA A 100 2.09 -4.98 -15.13
N ALA A 101 2.12 -6.11 -14.39
CA ALA A 101 1.17 -7.20 -14.60
C ALA A 101 -0.26 -6.78 -14.24
N MET A 102 -0.42 -6.05 -13.13
CA MET A 102 -1.73 -5.61 -12.62
C MET A 102 -2.38 -4.54 -13.50
N GLU A 103 -1.63 -3.68 -14.19
CA GLU A 103 -2.16 -2.67 -15.13
C GLU A 103 -3.05 -3.27 -16.23
N THR A 104 -2.88 -4.56 -16.54
CA THR A 104 -3.72 -5.27 -17.53
C THR A 104 -5.05 -5.76 -16.96
N THR A 105 -5.34 -5.49 -15.69
CA THR A 105 -6.53 -5.93 -14.97
C THR A 105 -7.38 -4.73 -14.52
N ALA A 106 -8.68 -4.94 -14.30
CA ALA A 106 -9.60 -3.87 -13.89
C ALA A 106 -9.64 -3.63 -12.36
N LEU A 107 -9.04 -4.53 -11.56
CA LEU A 107 -9.08 -4.47 -10.09
C LEU A 107 -8.29 -3.28 -9.49
N PRO A 108 -7.09 -2.93 -9.99
CA PRO A 108 -6.29 -1.80 -9.49
C PRO A 108 -7.04 -0.48 -9.44
N GLU A 109 -7.85 -0.17 -10.43
CA GLU A 109 -8.54 1.12 -10.49
C GLU A 109 -9.51 1.29 -9.32
N THR A 110 -10.26 0.23 -8.98
CA THR A 110 -11.19 0.26 -7.84
C THR A 110 -10.49 0.42 -6.50
N TRP A 111 -9.34 -0.23 -6.32
CA TRP A 111 -8.56 -0.13 -5.08
C TRP A 111 -7.95 1.26 -4.90
N LEU A 112 -7.43 1.83 -5.99
CA LEU A 112 -6.85 3.18 -5.98
C LEU A 112 -7.92 4.24 -5.70
N ASP A 113 -9.12 4.12 -6.29
CA ASP A 113 -10.21 5.06 -6.01
C ASP A 113 -10.75 4.95 -4.57
N GLU A 114 -10.63 3.79 -3.93
CA GLU A 114 -11.00 3.59 -2.52
C GLU A 114 -9.95 4.14 -1.55
N HIS A 115 -8.67 3.93 -1.86
CA HIS A 115 -7.57 4.14 -0.91
C HIS A 115 -6.72 5.37 -1.18
N LEU A 116 -6.82 6.04 -2.33
CA LEU A 116 -6.15 7.33 -2.56
C LEU A 116 -6.97 8.51 -2.01
N VAL A 117 -6.28 9.57 -1.58
CA VAL A 117 -6.91 10.87 -1.32
C VAL A 117 -7.23 11.53 -2.65
N GLY A 118 -8.52 11.56 -2.98
CA GLY A 118 -9.03 11.98 -4.29
C GLY A 118 -9.27 10.78 -5.20
N ASN A 119 -9.37 11.00 -6.51
CA ASN A 119 -9.43 9.89 -7.47
C ASN A 119 -8.10 9.74 -8.21
N ARG A 120 -7.88 8.56 -8.79
CA ARG A 120 -6.65 8.23 -9.53
C ARG A 120 -6.33 9.23 -10.63
N GLU A 121 -7.34 9.66 -11.40
CA GLU A 121 -7.15 10.61 -12.50
C GLU A 121 -6.61 11.97 -12.01
N ALA A 122 -7.15 12.50 -10.91
CA ALA A 122 -6.69 13.76 -10.32
C ALA A 122 -5.30 13.63 -9.70
N TYR A 123 -4.90 12.44 -9.24
CA TYR A 123 -3.52 12.20 -8.81
C TYR A 123 -2.59 12.23 -10.04
N LEU A 124 -2.90 11.47 -11.08
CA LEU A 124 -2.08 11.41 -12.30
C LEU A 124 -1.94 12.77 -12.99
N GLN A 125 -2.98 13.59 -13.03
CA GLN A 125 -2.90 14.97 -13.56
C GLN A 125 -1.90 15.84 -12.79
N ARG A 126 -1.78 15.66 -11.48
CA ARG A 126 -0.85 16.45 -10.64
C ARG A 126 0.61 16.00 -10.79
N HIS A 127 0.83 14.76 -11.19
CA HIS A 127 2.16 14.14 -11.27
C HIS A 127 2.63 13.86 -12.71
N GLY A 128 1.83 14.21 -13.73
CA GLY A 128 2.17 14.04 -15.16
C GLY A 128 2.77 15.29 -15.83
N ASP A 129 2.87 16.40 -15.10
CA ASP A 129 3.35 17.71 -15.60
C ASP A 129 4.84 18.00 -15.26
N GLU A 130 5.60 17.00 -14.79
CA GLU A 130 7.03 17.13 -14.42
C GLU A 130 7.99 16.44 -15.40
#